data_AF-A0A966U4R2-F1
#
_entry.id   AF-A0A966U4R2-F1
#
_cell.length_a   1.000
_cell.length_b   1.000
_cell.length_c   1.000
_cell.angle_alpha   90.00
_cell.angle_beta   90.00
_cell.angle_gamma   90.00
#
_symmetry.space_group_name_H-M   'P 1'
#
loop_
_entity.id
_entity.type
_entity.pdbx_description
1 polymer ?
#
loop_
_entity_poly.entity_id
_entity_poly.type
_entity_poly.pdbx_seq_one_letter_code
_entity_poly.pdbx_strand_id
1 'polypeptide(L)'
;MSFQAGFSFASTFFNDPMLDSGLVGQFLGLIMIALCFALNIHLLVLDLVLSSFKTLPFGVWPSQWSIQGVIDILTSSFRLGLILAMPVLLVYIMFNMTQAFLGRTSPQMNLFSVGFAISIPLAFLVLVIVLPDLPDVLKRSLEEPMQLIRQGLGVKNGP
;
A
#
# COMPACT_ATOMS: atom_id res chain seq x y z
N MET A 1 -2.85 -6.13 7.68
CA MET A 1 -1.74 -6.70 8.48
C MET A 1 -1.78 -6.28 9.94
N SER A 2 -1.55 -5.00 10.27
CA SER A 2 -1.49 -4.51 11.67
C SER A 2 -2.70 -4.89 12.52
N PHE A 3 -3.91 -4.78 11.96
CA PHE A 3 -5.14 -5.20 12.61
C PHE A 3 -5.20 -6.72 12.84
N GLN A 4 -4.92 -7.52 11.80
CA GLN A 4 -5.01 -8.99 11.85
C GLN A 4 -3.93 -9.64 12.71
N ALA A 5 -2.74 -9.03 12.75
CA ALA A 5 -1.63 -9.46 13.62
C ALA A 5 -1.87 -9.13 15.10
N GLY A 6 -2.81 -8.21 15.38
CA GLY A 6 -3.11 -7.74 16.73
C GLY A 6 -2.23 -6.56 17.20
N PHE A 7 -1.37 -6.03 16.33
CA PHE A 7 -0.57 -4.83 16.63
C PHE A 7 -1.40 -3.56 16.85
N SER A 8 -2.64 -3.54 16.36
CA SER A 8 -3.59 -2.44 16.57
C SER A 8 -4.66 -2.75 17.62
N PHE A 9 -4.46 -3.78 18.46
CA PHE A 9 -5.47 -4.20 19.45
C PHE A 9 -5.83 -3.07 20.43
N ALA A 10 -4.84 -2.34 20.95
CA ALA A 10 -5.06 -1.21 21.85
C ALA A 10 -5.84 -0.06 21.17
N SER A 11 -5.47 0.31 19.93
CA SER A 11 -6.14 1.38 19.19
C SER A 11 -7.58 1.02 18.80
N THR A 12 -7.89 -0.24 18.50
CA THR A 12 -9.26 -0.67 18.17
C THR A 12 -10.14 -0.75 19.42
N PHE A 13 -9.59 -1.20 20.55
CA PHE A 13 -10.37 -1.40 21.77
C PHE A 13 -10.66 -0.09 22.51
N PHE A 14 -9.70 0.84 22.54
CA PHE A 14 -9.84 2.13 23.23
C PHE A 14 -10.23 3.29 22.31
N ASN A 15 -10.18 3.11 20.98
CA ASN A 15 -10.56 4.11 19.98
C ASN A 15 -9.98 5.52 20.25
N ASP A 16 -8.76 5.54 20.78
CA ASP A 16 -8.04 6.76 21.14
C ASP A 16 -7.27 7.27 19.91
N PRO A 17 -7.52 8.49 19.41
CA PRO A 17 -6.79 9.08 18.31
C PRO A 17 -5.28 9.26 18.58
N MET A 18 -4.85 9.26 19.85
CA MET A 18 -3.43 9.39 20.23
C MET A 18 -2.67 8.05 20.21
N LEU A 19 -3.36 6.92 20.09
CA LEU A 19 -2.73 5.61 19.94
C LEU A 19 -2.41 5.35 18.46
N ASP A 20 -1.13 5.16 18.15
CA ASP A 20 -0.67 4.84 16.78
C ASP A 20 -1.36 3.57 16.26
N SER A 21 -2.36 3.76 15.42
CA SER A 21 -3.01 2.68 14.69
C SER A 21 -2.26 2.45 13.38
N GLY A 22 -1.63 1.29 13.24
CA GLY A 22 -1.08 0.85 11.95
C GLY A 22 0.42 0.94 11.77
N LEU A 23 1.22 0.50 12.75
CA LEU A 23 2.69 0.38 12.68
C LEU A 23 3.19 -0.23 11.35
N VAL A 24 2.53 -1.28 10.87
CA VAL A 24 2.90 -1.94 9.60
C VAL A 24 2.68 -1.01 8.40
N GLY A 25 1.61 -0.22 8.39
CA GLY A 25 1.35 0.75 7.32
C GLY A 25 2.39 1.87 7.31
N GLN A 26 2.75 2.38 8.49
CA GLN A 26 3.82 3.37 8.61
C GLN A 26 5.18 2.82 8.17
N PHE A 27 5.51 1.60 8.58
CA PHE A 27 6.74 0.93 8.16
C PHE A 27 6.80 0.73 6.64
N LEU A 28 5.72 0.24 6.01
CA LEU A 28 5.65 0.14 4.54
C LEU A 28 5.76 1.52 3.88
N GLY A 29 5.14 2.55 4.44
CA GLY A 29 5.22 3.93 3.95
C GLY A 29 6.66 4.45 3.95
N LEU A 30 7.40 4.24 5.02
CA LEU A 30 8.82 4.61 5.12
C LEU A 30 9.69 3.85 4.10
N ILE A 31 9.42 2.56 3.89
CA ILE A 31 10.10 1.77 2.85
C ILE A 31 9.80 2.33 1.46
N MET A 32 8.55 2.67 1.17
CA MET A 32 8.18 3.24 -0.13
C MET A 32 8.87 4.59 -0.37
N ILE A 33 8.98 5.43 0.65
CA ILE A 33 9.74 6.69 0.55
C ILE A 33 11.22 6.39 0.30
N ALA A 34 11.82 5.46 1.04
CA ALA A 34 13.22 5.08 0.84
C ALA A 34 13.46 4.55 -0.59
N LEU A 35 12.55 3.72 -1.12
CA LEU A 35 12.59 3.22 -2.49
C LEU A 35 12.43 4.35 -3.53
N CYS A 36 11.58 5.35 -3.25
CA CYS A 36 11.43 6.53 -4.10
C CYS A 36 12.75 7.29 -4.27
N PHE A 37 13.52 7.44 -3.18
CA PHE A 37 14.87 8.01 -3.24
C PHE A 37 15.86 7.09 -3.94
N ALA A 38 15.86 5.79 -3.64
CA ALA A 38 16.78 4.82 -4.23
C ALA A 38 16.62 4.69 -5.76
N LEU A 39 15.38 4.81 -6.26
CA LEU A 39 15.06 4.77 -7.69
C LEU A 39 15.11 6.15 -8.37
N ASN A 40 15.54 7.20 -7.66
CA ASN A 40 15.62 8.58 -8.17
C ASN A 40 14.29 9.14 -8.71
N ILE A 41 13.15 8.63 -8.24
CA ILE A 41 11.82 9.07 -8.69
C ILE A 41 11.60 10.55 -8.37
N HIS A 42 12.16 11.05 -7.27
CA HIS A 42 12.11 12.46 -6.92
C HIS A 42 12.73 13.39 -7.98
N LEU A 43 13.82 12.97 -8.65
CA LEU A 43 14.42 13.74 -9.75
C LEU A 43 13.52 13.74 -10.98
N LEU A 44 12.90 12.60 -11.29
CA LEU A 44 11.94 12.47 -12.40
C LEU A 44 10.72 13.39 -12.20
N VAL A 45 10.21 13.51 -10.97
CA VAL A 45 9.12 14.44 -10.66
C VAL A 45 9.53 15.89 -10.86
N LEU A 46 10.76 16.28 -10.46
CA LEU A 46 11.26 17.64 -10.67
C LEU A 46 11.39 17.99 -12.16
N ASP A 47 11.93 17.07 -12.97
CA ASP A 47 12.06 17.27 -14.42
C ASP A 47 10.68 17.41 -15.10
N LEU A 48 9.69 16.64 -14.64
CA LEU A 48 8.31 16.73 -15.10
C LEU A 48 7.69 18.11 -14.81
N VAL A 49 7.93 18.65 -13.61
CA VAL A 49 7.46 19.98 -13.21
C VAL A 49 8.12 21.07 -14.06
N LEU A 50 9.44 20.99 -14.26
CA LEU A 50 10.17 21.95 -15.11
C LEU A 50 9.71 21.89 -16.58
N SER A 51 9.44 20.69 -17.09
CA SER A 51 8.92 20.49 -18.44
C SER A 51 7.51 21.05 -18.58
N SER A 52 6.66 20.92 -17.55
CA SER A 52 5.31 21.50 -17.53
C SER A 52 5.29 23.00 -17.80
N PHE A 53 6.21 23.77 -17.20
CA PHE A 53 6.31 25.22 -17.43
C PHE A 53 6.70 25.61 -18.87
N LYS A 54 7.31 24.69 -19.63
CA LYS A 54 7.71 24.95 -21.03
C LYS A 54 6.61 24.56 -22.02
N THR A 55 5.87 23.50 -21.73
CA THR A 55 4.88 22.93 -22.66
C THR A 55 3.48 23.47 -22.43
N LEU A 56 3.13 23.87 -21.21
CA LEU A 56 1.79 24.36 -20.88
C LEU A 56 1.72 25.90 -20.99
N PRO A 57 0.87 26.47 -21.87
CA PRO A 57 0.62 27.89 -21.88
C PRO A 57 -0.14 28.31 -20.61
N PHE A 58 0.21 29.46 -20.04
CA PHE A 58 -0.43 29.98 -18.84
C PHE A 58 -1.95 30.17 -19.08
N GLY A 59 -2.77 29.63 -18.17
CA GLY A 59 -4.22 29.78 -18.20
C GLY A 59 -4.99 28.76 -19.04
N VAL A 60 -4.34 27.78 -19.66
CA VAL A 60 -5.01 26.69 -20.39
C VAL A 60 -4.85 25.38 -19.63
N TRP A 61 -5.97 24.77 -19.24
CA TRP A 61 -5.98 23.44 -18.62
C TRP A 61 -6.01 22.35 -19.70
N PRO A 62 -5.16 21.30 -19.63
CA PRO A 62 -5.19 20.20 -20.57
C PRO A 62 -6.53 19.47 -20.51
N SER A 63 -7.18 19.26 -21.65
CA SER A 63 -8.45 18.50 -21.71
C SER A 63 -8.31 17.04 -21.27
N GLN A 64 -7.09 16.50 -21.32
CA GLN A 64 -6.75 15.14 -20.91
C GLN A 64 -6.72 14.96 -19.38
N TRP A 65 -6.54 16.04 -18.61
CA TRP A 65 -6.62 16.01 -17.15
C TRP A 65 -8.07 16.13 -16.69
N SER A 66 -8.85 15.11 -17.06
CA SER A 66 -10.26 14.96 -16.72
C SER A 66 -10.43 14.28 -15.35
N ILE A 67 -11.60 14.49 -14.75
CA ILE A 67 -12.06 13.75 -13.56
C ILE A 67 -11.97 12.23 -13.77
N GLN A 68 -12.20 11.76 -15.01
CA GLN A 68 -12.07 10.34 -15.33
C GLN A 68 -10.65 9.81 -15.07
N GLY A 69 -9.61 10.56 -15.43
CA GLY A 69 -8.22 10.16 -15.19
C GLY A 69 -7.90 10.06 -13.69
N VAL A 70 -8.51 10.91 -12.86
CA VAL A 70 -8.37 10.83 -11.40
C VAL A 70 -9.04 9.56 -10.85
N ILE A 71 -10.23 9.22 -11.35
CA ILE A 71 -10.95 8.00 -10.98
C ILE A 71 -10.16 6.76 -11.39
N ASP A 72 -9.53 6.78 -12.56
CA ASP A 72 -8.71 5.67 -13.05
C ASP A 72 -7.48 5.45 -12.16
N ILE A 73 -6.75 6.52 -11.81
CA ILE A 73 -5.61 6.45 -10.86
C ILE A 73 -6.07 5.88 -9.50
N LEU A 74 -7.21 6.37 -8.99
CA LEU A 74 -7.75 5.92 -7.71
C LEU A 74 -8.10 4.43 -7.74
N THR A 75 -8.75 4.00 -8.82
CA THR A 75 -9.15 2.60 -9.04
C THR A 75 -7.92 1.70 -9.16
N SER A 76 -6.90 2.14 -9.88
CA SER A 76 -5.64 1.42 -10.04
C SER A 76 -4.88 1.29 -8.72
N SER A 77 -4.84 2.38 -7.93
CA SER A 77 -4.23 2.39 -6.60
C SER A 77 -4.93 1.41 -5.65
N PHE A 78 -6.26 1.39 -5.65
CA PHE A 78 -7.04 0.44 -4.84
C PHE A 78 -6.82 -1.01 -5.30
N ARG A 79 -6.77 -1.25 -6.61
CA ARG A 79 -6.48 -2.56 -7.21
C ARG A 79 -5.11 -3.08 -6.77
N LEU A 80 -4.06 -2.25 -6.88
CA LEU A 80 -2.72 -2.61 -6.45
C LEU A 80 -2.65 -2.88 -4.94
N GLY A 81 -3.28 -2.03 -4.13
CA GLY A 81 -3.37 -2.22 -2.69
C GLY A 81 -4.08 -3.52 -2.31
N LEU A 82 -5.16 -3.88 -3.02
CA LEU A 82 -5.89 -5.12 -2.80
C LEU A 82 -5.04 -6.34 -3.17
N ILE A 83 -4.36 -6.32 -4.32
CA ILE A 83 -3.45 -7.40 -4.75
C ILE A 83 -2.34 -7.61 -3.72
N LEU A 84 -1.76 -6.53 -3.19
CA LEU A 84 -0.75 -6.61 -2.14
C LEU A 84 -1.29 -7.19 -0.83
N ALA A 85 -2.56 -6.90 -0.50
CA ALA A 85 -3.22 -7.38 0.71
C ALA A 85 -3.75 -8.83 0.60
N MET A 86 -4.02 -9.33 -0.61
CA MET A 86 -4.56 -10.67 -0.87
C MET A 86 -3.80 -11.81 -0.16
N PRO A 87 -2.46 -11.96 -0.30
CA PRO A 87 -1.74 -13.07 0.33
C PRO A 87 -1.86 -13.03 1.86
N VAL A 88 -1.82 -11.82 2.42
CA VAL A 88 -2.01 -11.61 3.86
C VAL A 88 -3.40 -12.06 4.29
N LEU A 89 -4.44 -11.59 3.59
CA LEU A 89 -5.83 -11.89 3.90
C LEU A 89 -6.08 -13.40 3.91
N LEU A 90 -5.58 -14.11 2.90
CA LEU A 90 -5.73 -15.56 2.80
C LEU A 90 -5.07 -16.30 3.97
N VAL A 91 -3.82 -15.94 4.30
CA VAL A 91 -3.09 -16.55 5.41
C VAL A 91 -3.82 -16.33 6.75
N TYR A 92 -4.28 -15.11 7.01
CA TYR A 92 -4.99 -14.82 8.26
C TYR A 92 -6.40 -15.40 8.32
N ILE A 93 -7.12 -15.52 7.20
CA ILE A 93 -8.42 -16.21 7.18
C ILE A 93 -8.23 -17.68 7.57
N MET A 94 -7.23 -18.37 7.00
CA MET A 94 -6.91 -19.75 7.36
C MET A 94 -6.48 -19.88 8.83
N PHE A 95 -5.67 -18.94 9.32
CA PHE A 95 -5.25 -18.91 10.72
C PHE A 95 -6.44 -18.74 11.68
N ASN A 96 -7.33 -17.79 11.41
CA ASN A 96 -8.54 -17.58 12.22
C ASN A 96 -9.47 -18.80 12.19
N MET A 97 -9.61 -19.46 11.04
CA MET A 97 -10.41 -20.69 10.93
C MET A 97 -9.80 -21.83 11.76
N THR A 98 -8.47 -21.93 11.79
CA THR A 98 -7.73 -22.90 12.62
C THR A 98 -7.96 -22.63 14.11
N GLN A 99 -7.88 -21.36 14.54
CA GLN A 99 -8.16 -20.96 15.92
C GLN A 99 -9.61 -21.27 16.33
N ALA A 100 -10.57 -21.01 15.43
CA ALA A 100 -11.99 -21.32 15.67
C ALA A 100 -12.24 -22.82 15.86
N PHE A 101 -11.57 -23.67 15.08
CA PHE A 101 -11.63 -25.12 15.25
C PHE A 101 -10.99 -25.54 16.58
N LEU A 102 -9.78 -25.05 16.86
CA LEU A 102 -9.01 -25.41 18.06
C LEU A 102 -9.74 -25.00 19.35
N GLY A 103 -10.47 -23.89 19.33
CA GLY A 103 -11.28 -23.47 20.47
C GLY A 103 -12.48 -24.35 20.77
N ARG A 104 -12.98 -25.12 19.79
CA ARG A 104 -13.98 -26.17 20.03
C ARG A 104 -13.35 -27.47 20.54
N THR A 105 -12.14 -27.80 20.10
CA THR A 105 -11.46 -29.06 20.47
C THR A 105 -10.75 -28.98 21.82
N SER A 106 -10.21 -27.83 22.21
CA SER A 106 -9.50 -27.63 23.48
C SER A 106 -9.91 -26.32 24.16
N PRO A 107 -11.03 -26.32 24.91
CA PRO A 107 -11.54 -25.13 25.60
C PRO A 107 -10.66 -24.68 26.78
N GLN A 108 -9.66 -25.49 27.17
CA GLN A 108 -8.72 -25.15 28.25
C GLN A 108 -7.52 -24.34 27.75
N MET A 109 -7.27 -24.30 26.43
CA MET A 109 -6.18 -23.46 25.90
C MET A 109 -6.57 -21.99 25.94
N ASN A 110 -5.68 -21.16 26.46
CA ASN A 110 -5.79 -19.71 26.33
C ASN A 110 -5.51 -19.31 24.86
N LEU A 111 -6.53 -19.41 24.01
CA LEU A 111 -6.48 -19.10 22.58
C LEU A 111 -6.08 -17.66 22.31
N PHE A 112 -6.28 -16.75 23.27
CA PHE A 112 -5.77 -15.39 23.18
C PHE A 112 -4.23 -15.41 23.22
N SER A 113 -3.65 -16.06 24.24
CA SER A 113 -2.18 -16.19 24.37
C SER A 113 -1.54 -16.91 23.18
N VAL A 114 -2.13 -18.04 22.76
CA VAL A 114 -1.65 -18.82 21.60
C VAL A 114 -1.85 -18.05 20.29
N GLY A 115 -2.97 -17.35 20.16
CA GLY A 115 -3.31 -16.52 19.01
C GLY A 115 -2.26 -15.44 18.75
N PHE A 116 -1.92 -14.66 19.78
CA PHE A 116 -0.87 -13.63 19.67
C PHE A 116 0.53 -14.22 19.43
N ALA A 117 0.87 -15.30 20.13
CA ALA A 117 2.17 -15.95 19.98
C ALA A 117 2.44 -16.42 18.54
N ILE A 118 1.40 -16.82 17.80
CA ILE A 118 1.51 -17.27 16.41
C ILE A 118 1.24 -16.13 15.42
N SER A 119 0.30 -15.22 15.69
CA SER A 119 -0.10 -14.15 14.76
C SER A 119 1.02 -13.16 14.47
N ILE A 120 1.88 -12.87 15.46
CA ILE A 120 3.01 -11.95 15.36
C ILE A 120 4.09 -12.48 14.40
N PRO A 121 4.70 -13.67 14.62
CA PRO A 121 5.71 -14.20 13.71
C PRO A 121 5.13 -14.47 12.31
N LEU A 122 3.85 -14.85 12.22
CA LEU A 122 3.17 -14.99 10.93
C LEU A 122 3.08 -13.64 10.18
N ALA A 123 2.82 -12.53 10.87
CA ALA A 123 2.82 -11.20 10.27
C ALA A 123 4.17 -10.85 9.65
N PHE A 124 5.26 -11.13 10.38
CA PHE A 124 6.63 -10.89 9.93
C PHE A 124 7.00 -11.79 8.76
N LEU A 125 6.63 -13.07 8.79
CA LEU A 125 6.85 -14.00 7.68
C LEU A 125 6.23 -13.46 6.39
N VAL A 126 4.96 -13.05 6.44
CA VAL A 126 4.26 -12.52 5.28
C VAL A 126 4.87 -11.20 4.81
N LEU A 127 5.29 -10.34 5.75
CA LEU A 127 5.97 -9.09 5.39
C LEU A 127 7.28 -9.33 4.64
N VAL A 128 8.08 -10.32 5.06
CA VAL A 128 9.33 -10.70 4.38
C VAL A 128 9.05 -11.22 2.97
N ILE A 129 7.96 -11.95 2.78
CA ILE A 129 7.55 -12.46 1.47
C ILE A 129 7.12 -11.32 0.53
N VAL A 130 6.46 -10.27 1.05
CA VAL A 130 5.97 -9.13 0.26
C VAL A 130 7.07 -8.11 -0.05
N LEU A 131 8.08 -8.00 0.81
CA LEU A 131 9.17 -7.03 0.69
C LEU A 131 9.87 -6.98 -0.69
N PRO A 132 10.25 -8.11 -1.33
CA PRO A 132 10.92 -8.09 -2.63
C PRO A 132 10.03 -7.55 -3.77
N ASP A 133 8.70 -7.62 -3.65
CA ASP A 133 7.76 -7.17 -4.69
C ASP A 133 7.48 -5.65 -4.62
N LEU A 134 7.82 -4.99 -3.51
CA LEU A 134 7.55 -3.57 -3.31
C LEU A 134 8.13 -2.63 -4.38
N PRO A 135 9.36 -2.82 -4.90
CA PRO A 135 9.89 -1.97 -5.96
C PRO A 135 9.07 -2.03 -7.25
N ASP A 136 8.56 -3.21 -7.61
CA ASP A 136 7.76 -3.36 -8.82
C ASP A 136 6.34 -2.83 -8.64
N VAL A 137 5.78 -2.99 -7.44
CA VAL A 137 4.52 -2.32 -7.06
C VAL A 137 4.66 -0.80 -7.15
N LEU A 138 5.79 -0.25 -6.68
CA LEU A 138 6.06 1.19 -6.75
C LEU A 138 6.16 1.68 -8.20
N LYS A 139 6.89 0.97 -9.06
CA LYS A 139 6.96 1.31 -10.50
C LYS A 139 5.58 1.30 -11.15
N ARG A 140 4.81 0.23 -10.92
CA ARG A 140 3.47 0.05 -11.50
C ARG A 140 2.48 1.10 -11.01
N SER A 141 2.62 1.54 -9.76
CA SER A 141 1.84 2.65 -9.20
C SER A 141 2.13 3.99 -9.91
N LEU A 142 3.35 4.17 -10.41
CA LEU A 142 3.75 5.40 -11.11
C LEU A 142 3.42 5.40 -12.60
N GLU A 143 3.25 4.23 -13.23
CA GLU A 143 2.96 4.13 -14.66
C GLU A 143 1.71 4.91 -15.08
N GLU A 144 0.57 4.68 -14.42
CA GLU A 144 -0.70 5.33 -14.79
C GLU A 144 -0.69 6.86 -14.54
N PRO A 145 -0.26 7.37 -13.36
CA PRO A 145 -0.12 8.81 -13.14
C PRO A 145 0.84 9.46 -14.14
N MET A 146 1.98 8.84 -14.41
CA MET A 146 2.96 9.40 -15.34
C MET A 146 2.44 9.42 -16.77
N GLN A 147 1.68 8.40 -17.19
CA GLN A 147 1.03 8.40 -18.50
C GLN A 147 0.01 9.54 -18.63
N LEU A 148 -0.82 9.76 -17.62
CA LEU A 148 -1.80 10.87 -17.62
C LEU A 148 -1.12 12.24 -17.63
N ILE A 149 -0.02 12.40 -16.89
CA ILE A 149 0.73 13.66 -16.92
C ILE A 149 1.36 13.88 -18.30
N ARG A 150 2.00 12.85 -18.89
CA ARG A 150 2.57 12.94 -20.24
C ARG A 150 1.53 13.27 -21.31
N GLN A 151 0.35 12.66 -21.24
CA GLN A 151 -0.77 12.94 -22.15
C GLN A 151 -1.23 14.41 -22.05
N GLY A 152 -1.31 14.96 -20.84
CA GLY A 152 -1.67 16.37 -20.65
C GLY A 152 -0.59 17.36 -21.04
N LEU A 153 0.69 17.00 -20.92
CA LEU A 153 1.81 17.83 -21.36
C LEU A 153 2.04 17.79 -22.89
N GLY A 154 1.31 16.95 -23.62
CA GLY A 154 1.48 16.79 -25.07
C GLY A 154 2.83 16.18 -25.47
N VAL A 155 3.58 15.62 -24.51
CA VAL A 155 4.87 14.97 -24.74
C VAL A 155 4.58 13.58 -25.32
N LYS A 156 4.70 13.47 -26.65
CA LYS A 156 4.58 12.20 -27.37
C LYS A 156 5.62 11.21 -26.81
N ASN A 157 5.15 10.01 -26.46
CA ASN A 157 5.93 8.87 -25.98
C ASN A 157 7.34 8.83 -26.59
N GLY A 158 8.34 9.29 -25.82
CA GLY A 158 9.72 8.88 -26.05
C GLY A 158 9.88 7.42 -25.63
N PRO A 159 10.77 6.67 -26.31
CA PRO A 159 10.95 5.23 -26.12
C PRO A 159 11.18 4.83 -24.66
#